data_AF-A0A2N5H6M1-F1
#
_entry.id   AF-A0A2N5H6M1-F1
#
_cell.length_a   1.000
_cell.length_b   1.000
_cell.length_c   1.000
_cell.angle_alpha   90.00
_cell.angle_beta   90.00
_cell.angle_gamma   90.00
#
_symmetry.space_group_name_H-M   'P 1'
#
loop_
_entity.id
_entity.type
_entity.pdbx_description
1 polymer ?
#
loop_
_entity_poly.entity_id
_entity_poly.type
_entity_poly.pdbx_seq_one_letter_code
_entity_poly.pdbx_strand_id
1 'polypeptide(L)' 'MERNQIASFVVRFQLAAIEKDSGKKQWRIKVTHVQEERETLFERVEEAMEYMEAIAEQYRR' A
#
# COMPACT_ATOMS: atom_id res chain seq x y z
N MET A 1 -24.09 -7.42 12.32
CA MET A 1 -22.70 -7.92 12.22
C MET A 1 -21.83 -6.79 12.74
N GLU A 2 -20.97 -7.04 13.73
CA GLU A 2 -20.04 -6.01 14.22
C GLU A 2 -19.24 -5.48 13.05
N ARG A 3 -19.21 -4.15 12.87
CA ARG A 3 -18.32 -3.50 11.90
C ARG A 3 -16.91 -3.81 12.38
N ASN A 4 -16.20 -4.63 11.61
CA ASN A 4 -14.85 -5.04 11.93
C ASN A 4 -13.99 -3.78 12.00
N GLN A 5 -13.63 -3.29 13.19
CA GLN A 5 -12.89 -2.02 13.37
C GLN A 5 -11.41 -2.13 12.97
N ILE A 6 -11.08 -3.13 12.16
CA ILE A 6 -9.72 -3.51 11.79
C ILE A 6 -9.66 -3.57 10.27
N ALA A 7 -8.85 -2.70 9.68
CA ALA A 7 -8.37 -2.81 8.31
C ALA A 7 -7.01 -3.52 8.32
N SER A 8 -6.81 -4.50 7.43
CA SER A 8 -5.59 -5.29 7.38
C SER A 8 -4.98 -5.22 5.98
N PHE A 9 -3.68 -5.00 5.93
CA PHE A 9 -2.95 -4.83 4.68
C PHE A 9 -1.72 -5.73 4.65
N VAL A 10 -1.43 -6.30 3.48
CA VAL A 10 -0.12 -6.87 3.16
C VAL A 10 0.59 -5.89 2.24
N VAL A 11 1.71 -5.33 2.71
CA VAL A 11 2.53 -4.40 1.94
C VAL A 11 3.81 -5.09 1.50
N ARG A 12 4.10 -5.08 0.20
CA ARG A 12 5.31 -5.67 -0.39
C ARG A 12 6.09 -4.61 -1.13
N PHE A 13 7.39 -4.56 -0.85
CA PHE A 13 8.34 -3.71 -1.56
C PHE A 13 9.21 -4.59 -2.45
N GLN A 14 9.23 -4.28 -3.74
CA GLN A 14 10.10 -4.94 -4.71
C GLN A 14 10.98 -3.89 -5.37
N LEU A 15 12.30 -4.09 -5.30
CA LEU A 15 13.23 -3.24 -6.05
C LEU A 15 13.07 -3.56 -7.54
N ALA A 16 12.52 -2.63 -8.30
CA ALA A 16 12.27 -2.81 -9.73
C ALA A 16 13.52 -2.47 -10.55
N ALA A 17 14.20 -1.38 -10.18
CA ALA A 17 15.42 -0.94 -10.83
C ALA A 17 16.26 -0.05 -9.91
N ILE A 18 17.51 0.17 -10.30
CA ILE A 18 18.37 1.22 -9.76
C ILE A 18 18.74 2.10 -10.96
N GLU A 19 18.41 3.39 -10.91
CA GLU A 19 18.79 4.34 -11.95
C GLU A 19 20.31 4.44 -12.04
N LYS A 20 20.85 4.26 -13.26
CA LYS A 20 22.30 4.17 -13.49
C LYS A 20 23.05 5.45 -13.11
N ASP A 21 22.44 6.61 -13.34
CA ASP A 21 23.12 7.91 -13.20
C ASP A 21 22.94 8.53 -11.81
N SER A 22 21.78 8.31 -11.17
CA SER A 22 21.45 8.89 -9.87
C SER A 22 21.66 7.91 -8.70
N GLY A 23 21.77 6.61 -8.99
CA GLY A 23 21.74 5.54 -7.98
C GLY A 23 20.38 5.39 -7.29
N LYS A 24 19.34 6.10 -7.76
CA LYS A 24 18.03 6.11 -7.13
C LYS A 24 17.33 4.77 -7.33
N LYS A 25 16.86 4.20 -6.23
CA LYS A 25 16.08 2.95 -6.23
C LYS A 25 14.66 3.22 -6.71
N GLN A 26 14.24 2.54 -7.76
CA GLN A 26 12.86 2.50 -8.21
C GLN A 26 12.18 1.31 -7.53
N TRP A 27 11.22 1.60 -6.64
CA TRP A 27 10.48 0.61 -5.90
C TRP A 27 9.12 0.38 -6.55
N ARG A 28 8.70 -0.88 -6.59
CA ARG A 28 7.32 -1.28 -6.84
C ARG A 28 6.73 -1.71 -5.52
N ILE A 29 5.71 -1.01 -5.07
CA ILE A 29 5.04 -1.23 -3.80
C ILE A 29 3.68 -1.81 -4.10
N LYS A 30 3.39 -2.99 -3.55
CA LYS A 30 2.07 -3.62 -3.67
C LYS A 30 1.39 -3.62 -2.33
N VAL A 31 0.18 -3.07 -2.28
CA VAL A 31 -0.71 -3.12 -1.10
C VAL A 31 -1.89 -4.02 -1.42
N THR A 32 -2.07 -5.07 -0.63
CA THR A 32 -3.25 -5.93 -0.68
C THR A 32 -4.12 -5.63 0.55
N HIS A 33 -5.34 -5.13 0.35
CA HIS A 33 -6.36 -5.01 1.38
C HIS A 33 -6.98 -6.39 1.61
N VAL A 34 -6.74 -6.98 2.79
CA VAL A 34 -7.03 -8.40 3.05
C VAL A 34 -8.54 -8.68 3.06
N GLN A 35 -9.34 -7.76 3.61
CA GLN A 35 -10.78 -7.91 3.77
C GLN A 35 -11.54 -7.93 2.43
N GLU A 36 -11.05 -7.18 1.43
CA GLU A 36 -11.67 -7.08 0.10
C GLU A 36 -10.88 -7.83 -0.98
N GLU A 37 -9.77 -8.46 -0.61
CA GLU A 37 -8.80 -9.08 -1.53
C GLU A 37 -8.35 -8.14 -2.67
N ARG A 38 -8.41 -6.83 -2.42
CA ARG A 38 -8.10 -5.80 -3.41
C ARG A 38 -6.61 -5.48 -3.41
N GLU A 39 -5.99 -5.55 -4.59
CA GLU A 39 -4.57 -5.20 -4.78
C GLU A 39 -4.42 -3.87 -5.52
N THR A 40 -3.50 -3.03 -5.04
CA THR A 40 -3.12 -1.75 -5.67
C THR A 40 -1.58 -1.62 -5.69
N LEU A 41 -1.04 -1.03 -6.77
CA LEU A 41 0.39 -0.81 -6.96
C LEU A 41 0.74 0.68 -6.85
N PHE A 42 1.90 0.96 -6.27
CA PHE A 42 2.45 2.32 -6.10
C PHE A 42 3.94 2.34 -6.41
N GLU A 43 4.44 3.50 -6.81
CA GLU A 43 5.87 3.76 -7.01
C GLU A 43 6.52 4.47 -5.81
N ARG A 44 5.68 5.11 -4.97
CA ARG A 44 6.10 5.89 -3.82
C ARG A 44 5.44 5.41 -2.54
N VAL A 45 6.20 5.42 -1.45
CA VAL A 45 5.70 4.96 -0.13
C VAL A 45 4.61 5.88 0.39
N GLU A 46 4.75 7.19 0.15
CA GLU A 46 3.77 8.19 0.59
C GLU A 46 2.37 7.91 -0.01
N GLU A 47 2.31 7.62 -1.31
CA GLU A 47 1.06 7.30 -2.01
C GLU A 47 0.41 6.01 -1.47
N ALA A 48 1.22 4.99 -1.19
CA ALA A 48 0.74 3.75 -0.59
C ALA A 48 0.18 3.97 0.83
N MET A 49 0.80 4.84 1.62
CA MET A 49 0.35 5.20 2.97
C MET A 49 -0.95 5.99 2.94
N GLU A 50 -1.06 7.02 2.10
CA GLU A 50 -2.28 7.81 1.92
C GLU A 50 -3.47 6.92 1.52
N TYR A 51 -3.23 5.94 0.63
CA TYR A 51 -4.24 4.95 0.26
C TYR A 51 -4.71 4.09 1.45
N MET A 52 -3.77 3.58 2.26
CA MET A 52 -4.13 2.76 3.43
C MET A 52 -4.87 3.56 4.49
N GLU A 53 -4.49 4.82 4.72
CA GLU A 53 -5.17 5.73 5.65
C GLU A 53 -6.61 5.99 5.21
N ALA A 54 -6.83 6.32 3.94
CA ALA A 54 -8.17 6.56 3.39
C ALA A 54 -9.09 5.33 3.52
N ILE A 55 -8.55 4.11 3.43
CA ILE A 55 -9.32 2.89 3.69
C ILE A 55 -9.58 2.74 5.20
N ALA A 56 -8.56 2.89 6.04
CA ALA A 56 -8.70 2.76 7.49
C ALA A 56 -9.75 3.72 8.08
N GLU A 57 -9.87 4.94 7.54
CA GLU A 57 -10.90 5.90 7.94
C GLU A 57 -12.34 5.41 7.68
N GLN A 58 -12.56 4.58 6.66
CA GLN A 58 -13.87 4.00 6.37
C GLN A 58 -14.31 3.01 7.44
N TYR A 59 -13.36 2.32 8.08
CA TYR A 59 -13.61 1.39 9.18
C TYR A 59 -13.77 2.08 10.54
N ARG A 60 -13.48 3.38 10.63
CA ARG A 60 -13.62 4.17 11.86
C ARG A 60 -15.04 4.72 12.08
N ARG A 61 -15.92 4.64 11.07
CA ARG A 61 -17.30 5.19 11.10
C ARG A 61 -18.37 4.12 11.29
#